data_AF-A0AAE3T752-F1
#
_entry.id   AF-A0AAE3T752-F1
#
_cell.length_a   1.000
_cell.length_b   1.000
_cell.length_c   1.000
_cell.angle_alpha   90.00
_cell.angle_beta   90.00
_cell.angle_gamma   90.00
#
_symmetry.space_group_name_H-M   'P 1'
#
loop_
_entity.id
_entity.type
_entity.pdbx_description
1 polymer ?
#
loop_
_entity_poly.entity_id
_entity_poly.type
_entity_poly.pdbx_seq_one_letter_code
_entity_poly.pdbx_strand_id
1 'polypeptide(L)'
;MSFTDEFAVVDLVLGSQLPTRSVDAFALSVVKMDRQLRRLFTYLVFQSPAFTLEHIGELRAVLGASRQAYFEGFERGFNALYQHPIEHLVGNE
;
A
#
# COMPACT_ATOMS: atom_id res chain seq x y z
N MET A 1 8.74 12.05 -4.25
CA MET A 1 9.46 10.85 -4.73
C MET A 1 8.57 10.22 -5.77
N SER A 2 9.04 10.08 -7.01
CA SER A 2 8.22 9.47 -8.06
C SER A 2 8.14 7.95 -7.87
N PHE A 3 7.15 7.30 -8.50
CA PHE A 3 7.09 5.83 -8.56
C PHE A 3 8.41 5.25 -9.08
N THR A 4 8.97 5.86 -10.13
CA THR A 4 10.26 5.47 -10.72
C THR A 4 11.39 5.52 -9.70
N ASP A 5 11.49 6.59 -8.89
CA ASP A 5 12.54 6.71 -7.88
C ASP A 5 12.38 5.69 -6.76
N GLU A 6 11.13 5.38 -6.36
CA GLU A 6 10.87 4.39 -5.32
C GLU A 6 11.31 3.00 -5.77
N PHE A 7 11.06 2.60 -7.03
CA PHE A 7 11.36 1.26 -7.52
C PHE A 7 12.75 1.11 -8.15
N ALA A 8 13.49 2.19 -8.41
CA ALA A 8 14.84 2.13 -8.98
C ALA A 8 15.81 1.18 -8.25
N VAL A 9 15.66 1.01 -6.93
CA VAL A 9 16.49 0.08 -6.16
C VAL A 9 16.22 -1.39 -6.51
N VAL A 10 14.99 -1.73 -6.91
CA VAL A 10 14.63 -3.07 -7.38
C VAL A 10 15.40 -3.37 -8.66
N ASP A 11 15.43 -2.41 -9.60
CA ASP A 11 16.15 -2.54 -10.87
C ASP A 11 17.66 -2.72 -10.63
N LEU A 12 18.23 -1.98 -9.68
CA LEU A 12 19.63 -2.14 -9.27
C LEU A 12 19.93 -3.55 -8.72
N VAL A 13 19.05 -4.09 -7.86
CA VAL A 13 19.21 -5.43 -7.31
C VAL A 13 19.11 -6.48 -8.42
N LEU A 14 18.13 -6.34 -9.31
CA LEU A 14 17.91 -7.24 -10.43
C LEU A 14 19.07 -7.24 -11.42
N GLY A 15 19.70 -6.08 -11.65
CA GLY A 15 20.88 -5.92 -12.49
C GLY A 15 22.20 -6.43 -11.87
N SER A 16 22.20 -6.86 -10.61
CA SER A 16 23.41 -7.34 -9.92
C SER A 16 23.85 -8.73 -10.42
N GLN A 17 25.06 -9.14 -10.03
CA GLN A 17 25.59 -10.49 -10.28
C GLN A 17 25.37 -11.45 -9.11
N LEU A 18 24.51 -11.08 -8.15
CA LEU A 18 24.26 -11.91 -6.98
C LEU A 18 23.38 -13.12 -7.32
N PRO A 19 23.63 -14.31 -6.74
CA PRO A 19 22.86 -15.52 -7.03
C PRO A 19 21.37 -15.40 -6.73
N THR A 20 21.00 -14.61 -5.71
CA THR A 20 19.62 -14.45 -5.21
C THR A 20 18.91 -13.23 -5.78
N ARG A 21 19.53 -12.49 -6.72
CA ARG A 21 19.05 -11.19 -7.23
C ARG A 21 17.57 -11.14 -7.58
N SER A 22 17.04 -12.20 -8.21
CA SER A 22 15.64 -12.25 -8.63
C SER A 22 14.69 -12.37 -7.44
N VAL A 23 15.04 -13.19 -6.44
CA VAL A 23 14.25 -13.36 -5.22
C VAL A 23 14.31 -12.10 -4.37
N ASP A 24 15.49 -11.51 -4.23
CA ASP A 24 15.69 -10.29 -3.46
C ASP A 24 14.94 -9.10 -4.09
N ALA A 25 15.03 -8.94 -5.41
CA ALA A 25 14.28 -7.92 -6.15
C ALA A 25 12.76 -8.12 -6.01
N PHE A 26 12.29 -9.36 -6.10
CA PHE A 26 10.86 -9.68 -5.92
C PHE A 26 10.38 -9.34 -4.51
N ALA A 27 11.07 -9.83 -3.47
CA ALA A 27 10.71 -9.54 -2.08
C ALA A 27 10.69 -8.03 -1.80
N LEU A 28 11.68 -7.31 -2.31
CA LEU A 28 11.76 -5.86 -2.17
C LEU A 28 10.63 -5.13 -2.91
N SER A 29 10.22 -5.63 -4.07
CA SER A 29 9.07 -5.10 -4.82
C SER A 29 7.79 -5.21 -4.01
N VAL A 30 7.55 -6.36 -3.38
CA VAL A 30 6.39 -6.58 -2.51
C VAL A 30 6.39 -5.62 -1.33
N VAL A 31 7.52 -5.47 -0.64
CA VAL A 31 7.65 -4.53 0.50
C VAL A 31 7.37 -3.08 0.07
N LYS A 32 7.88 -2.67 -1.09
CA LYS A 32 7.67 -1.32 -1.64
C LYS A 32 6.22 -1.10 -2.06
N MET A 33 5.61 -2.08 -2.73
CA MET A 33 4.20 -2.07 -3.10
C MET A 33 3.30 -1.93 -1.87
N ASP A 34 3.51 -2.74 -0.84
CA ASP A 34 2.80 -2.66 0.45
C ASP A 34 2.87 -1.27 1.09
N ARG A 35 4.04 -0.63 1.02
CA ARG A 35 4.21 0.74 1.50
C ARG A 35 3.37 1.73 0.71
N GLN A 36 3.27 1.59 -0.61
CA GLN A 36 2.43 2.46 -1.43
C GLN A 36 0.95 2.21 -1.15
N LEU A 37 0.52 0.96 -1.00
CA LEU A 37 -0.86 0.62 -0.63
C LEU A 37 -1.27 1.25 0.70
N ARG A 38 -0.42 1.17 1.74
CA ARG A 38 -0.69 1.84 3.03
C ARG A 38 -0.85 3.35 2.88
N ARG A 39 -0.05 3.98 2.02
CA ARG A 39 -0.19 5.42 1.73
C ARG A 39 -1.52 5.73 1.05
N LEU A 40 -1.85 4.99 -0.02
CA LEU A 40 -3.11 5.15 -0.75
C LEU A 40 -4.31 4.96 0.18
N PHE A 41 -4.31 3.92 1.01
CA PHE A 41 -5.36 3.67 1.99
C PHE A 41 -5.52 4.82 2.96
N THR A 42 -4.41 5.31 3.51
CA THR A 42 -4.42 6.45 4.43
C THR A 42 -5.02 7.69 3.75
N TYR A 43 -4.67 7.94 2.49
CA TYR A 43 -5.27 9.01 1.69
C TYR A 43 -6.79 8.83 1.54
N LEU A 44 -7.27 7.63 1.24
CA LEU A 44 -8.71 7.34 1.11
C LEU A 44 -9.45 7.57 2.43
N VAL A 45 -8.87 7.12 3.55
CA VAL A 45 -9.42 7.37 4.89
C VAL A 45 -9.58 8.87 5.13
N PHE A 46 -8.57 9.69 4.82
CA PHE A 46 -8.65 11.15 4.99
C PHE A 46 -9.58 11.86 4.00
N GLN A 47 -9.98 11.23 2.90
CA GLN A 47 -11.00 11.77 1.99
C GLN A 47 -12.43 11.46 2.43
N SER A 48 -12.62 10.53 3.37
CA SER A 48 -13.96 10.21 3.87
C SER A 48 -14.53 11.38 4.67
N PRO A 49 -15.78 11.79 4.42
CA PRO A 49 -16.43 12.86 5.17
C PRO A 49 -16.70 12.51 6.64
N ALA A 50 -16.51 11.23 7.03
CA ALA A 50 -16.62 10.78 8.41
C ALA A 50 -15.49 11.29 9.31
N PHE A 51 -14.37 11.77 8.74
CA PHE A 51 -13.20 12.19 9.50
C PHE A 51 -12.89 13.67 9.27
N THR A 52 -12.41 14.30 10.34
CA THR A 52 -11.97 15.71 10.36
C THR A 52 -10.55 15.81 10.93
N LEU A 53 -9.97 17.01 10.93
CA LEU A 53 -8.62 17.25 11.47
C LEU A 53 -8.45 16.83 12.93
N GLU A 54 -9.54 16.85 13.71
CA GLU A 54 -9.56 16.45 15.12
C GLU A 54 -9.25 14.95 15.30
N HIS A 55 -9.57 14.13 14.30
CA HIS A 55 -9.41 12.69 14.33
C HIS A 55 -7.99 12.22 13.92
N ILE A 56 -7.11 13.13 13.48
CA ILE A 56 -5.76 12.77 12.99
C ILE A 56 -4.96 11.98 14.03
N GLY A 57 -5.02 12.39 15.31
CA GLY A 57 -4.26 11.73 16.37
C GLY A 57 -4.69 10.28 16.57
N GLU A 58 -6.00 10.06 16.66
CA GLU A 58 -6.60 8.74 16.85
C GLU A 58 -6.40 7.85 15.61
N LEU A 59 -6.62 8.38 14.41
CA LEU A 59 -6.37 7.67 13.16
C LEU A 59 -4.91 7.21 13.04
N ARG A 60 -3.94 8.06 13.41
CA ARG A 60 -2.52 7.66 13.43
C ARG A 60 -2.25 6.54 14.43
N ALA A 61 -2.88 6.57 15.60
CA ALA A 61 -2.75 5.51 16.59
C ALA A 61 -3.33 4.18 16.09
N VAL A 62 -4.53 4.20 15.52
CA VAL A 62 -5.21 3.01 14.97
C VAL A 62 -4.44 2.44 13.78
N LEU A 63 -4.07 3.29 12.81
CA LEU A 63 -3.30 2.86 11.63
C LEU A 63 -1.90 2.37 12.01
N GLY A 64 -1.25 2.99 13.00
CA GLY A 64 0.05 2.56 13.51
C GLY A 64 0.02 1.25 14.29
N ALA A 65 -1.09 0.95 14.97
CA ALA A 65 -1.31 -0.31 15.68
C ALA A 65 -1.75 -1.46 14.74
N SER A 66 -2.27 -1.13 13.56
CA SER A 66 -2.74 -2.13 12.61
C SER A 66 -1.59 -2.92 11.99
N ARG A 67 -1.53 -4.22 12.32
CA ARG A 67 -0.63 -5.19 11.68
C ARG A 67 -1.26 -5.86 10.46
N GLN A 68 -2.51 -5.55 10.14
CA GLN A 68 -3.28 -6.20 9.08
C GLN A 68 -3.38 -5.35 7.80
N ALA A 69 -2.63 -4.26 7.70
CA ALA A 69 -2.57 -3.43 6.49
C ALA A 69 -1.71 -4.06 5.37
N TYR A 70 -1.89 -5.36 5.16
CA TYR A 70 -1.48 -6.11 3.97
C TYR A 70 -2.63 -6.09 2.95
N PHE A 71 -2.43 -6.70 1.78
CA PHE A 71 -3.39 -6.68 0.66
C PHE A 71 -4.83 -6.96 1.05
N GLU A 72 -5.09 -8.04 1.79
CA GLU A 72 -6.45 -8.40 2.20
C GLU A 72 -7.11 -7.33 3.08
N GLY A 73 -6.36 -6.75 4.02
CA GLY A 73 -6.88 -5.67 4.87
C GLY A 73 -7.09 -4.37 4.10
N PHE A 74 -6.24 -4.10 3.11
CA PHE A 74 -6.42 -2.98 2.18
C PHE A 74 -7.71 -3.14 1.37
N GLU A 75 -7.93 -4.30 0.76
CA GLU A 75 -9.09 -4.61 -0.08
C GLU A 75 -10.40 -4.44 0.70
N ARG A 76 -10.46 -5.06 1.88
CA ARG A 76 -11.62 -4.94 2.79
C ARG A 76 -11.88 -3.50 3.21
N GLY A 77 -10.82 -2.75 3.52
CA GLY A 77 -10.93 -1.34 3.89
C GLY A 77 -11.38 -0.47 2.72
N PHE A 78 -10.85 -0.73 1.52
CA PHE A 78 -11.24 -0.04 0.29
C PHE A 78 -12.73 -0.24 0.02
N ASN A 79 -13.21 -1.49 0.04
CA ASN A 79 -14.61 -1.83 -0.18
C ASN A 79 -15.55 -1.27 0.90
N ALA A 80 -15.05 -1.05 2.12
CA ALA A 80 -15.83 -0.42 3.18
C ALA A 80 -15.94 1.11 3.04
N LEU A 81 -14.98 1.75 2.38
CA LEU A 81 -14.90 3.22 2.27
C LEU A 81 -15.36 3.75 0.91
N TYR A 82 -15.12 2.99 -0.16
CA TYR A 82 -15.44 3.38 -1.52
C TYR A 82 -16.79 2.81 -1.95
N GLN A 83 -17.53 3.56 -2.77
CA GLN A 83 -18.89 3.18 -3.18
C GLN A 83 -18.94 1.96 -4.11
N HIS A 84 -17.83 1.66 -4.79
CA HIS A 84 -17.73 0.52 -5.69
C HIS A 84 -16.73 -0.49 -5.12
N PRO A 85 -17.06 -1.79 -5.12
CA PRO A 85 -16.09 -2.82 -4.80
C PRO A 85 -14.87 -2.71 -5.72
N ILE A 86 -13.68 -2.95 -5.19
CA ILE A 86 -12.40 -2.88 -5.91
C ILE A 86 -12.36 -3.84 -7.10
N GLU A 87 -13.08 -4.96 -7.02
CA GLU A 87 -13.29 -5.95 -8.06
C GLU A 87 -13.94 -5.33 -9.32
N HIS A 88 -14.75 -4.28 -9.16
CA HIS A 88 -15.31 -3.56 -10.31
C HIS A 88 -14.29 -2.64 -11.01
N LEU A 89 -13.18 -2.32 -10.35
CA LEU A 89 -12.11 -1.48 -10.90
C LEU A 89 -11.02 -2.32 -11.56
N VAL A 90 -10.66 -3.45 -10.94
CA VAL A 90 -9.54 -4.30 -11.40
C VAL A 90 -10.00 -5.55 -12.16
N GLY A 91 -11.30 -5.87 -12.12
CA GLY A 91 -11.85 -7.12 -12.64
C GLY A 91 -11.85 -8.23 -11.61
N ASN A 92 -12.55 -9.33 -11.92
CA ASN A 92 -12.43 -10.57 -11.16
C ASN A 92 -11.24 -11.35 -11.71
N GLU A 93 -10.31 -11.76 -10.85
CA GLU A 93 -9.28 -12.76 -11.19
C GLU A 93 -9.90 -14.13 -11.52
#